data_AF-X0WYE7-F1
#
_entry.id   AF-X0WYE7-F1
#
_cell.length_a   1.000
_cell.length_b   1.000
_cell.length_c   1.000
_cell.angle_alpha   90.00
_cell.angle_beta   90.00
_cell.angle_gamma   90.00
#
_symmetry.space_group_name_H-M   'P 1'
#
loop_
_entity.id
_entity.type
_entity.pdbx_description
1 polymer ?
#
loop_
_entity_poly.entity_id
_entity_poly.type
_entity_poly.pdbx_seq_one_letter_code
_entity_poly.pdbx_strand_id
1 'polypeptide(L)'
;EDDEVKIRDARGVWGMDSYQAVDEIRKEIGDPRASVATIGQAGEKLVKIACIVVDKHSFAGRCGLGAVMGSKNLKAVVVKGSKKVPVSNLSQLKNYNHKYFKEINKASIESELRPHGTPVLCITAEGFGDMPIKYWTEDTWPEGAKKIGAPNYTEVLSAKPYSCLYCPIGCHRNIEIRSPEKYKLKGIGPEYETLGMLGTNLLIDDVKAISIANDLCNRLGMDTISAGACIGLAMECYEKGIITKRDTA
;
A
#
# COMPACT_ATOMS: atom_id res chain seq x y z
N GLU A 1 5.48 -13.04 22.61
CA GLU A 1 4.21 -13.77 22.73
C GLU A 1 3.67 -13.52 24.13
N ASP A 2 2.53 -12.84 24.25
CA ASP A 2 2.01 -12.40 25.54
C ASP A 2 3.08 -11.68 26.38
N ASP A 3 3.50 -12.23 27.54
CA ASP A 3 4.53 -11.62 28.40
C ASP A 3 5.97 -11.93 27.96
N GLU A 4 6.15 -12.87 27.04
CA GLU A 4 7.47 -13.27 26.59
C GLU A 4 7.98 -12.35 25.46
N VAL A 5 9.14 -11.74 25.68
CA VAL A 5 9.83 -10.90 24.69
C VAL A 5 11.21 -11.52 24.40
N LYS A 6 11.50 -11.74 23.11
CA LYS A 6 12.76 -12.32 22.63
C LYS A 6 13.28 -11.50 21.46
N ILE A 7 14.61 -11.35 21.39
CA ILE A 7 15.31 -10.87 20.20
C ILE A 7 15.86 -12.11 19.49
N ARG A 8 15.52 -12.27 18.20
CA ARG A 8 15.96 -13.40 17.38
C ARG A 8 16.89 -12.92 16.27
N ASP A 9 17.80 -13.80 15.87
CA ASP A 9 18.60 -13.60 14.67
C ASP A 9 17.70 -13.58 13.43
N ALA A 10 17.88 -12.58 12.57
CA ALA A 10 17.08 -12.40 11.36
C ALA A 10 17.90 -12.57 10.08
N ARG A 11 19.14 -13.12 10.14
CA ARG A 11 19.99 -13.27 8.94
C ARG A 11 19.34 -14.13 7.87
N GLY A 12 18.54 -15.13 8.27
CA GLY A 12 17.82 -16.00 7.35
C GLY A 12 16.74 -15.30 6.51
N VAL A 13 16.26 -14.13 6.95
CA VAL A 13 15.23 -13.34 6.26
C VAL A 13 15.71 -11.97 5.81
N TRP A 14 16.95 -11.60 6.14
CA TRP A 14 17.59 -10.39 5.64
C TRP A 14 17.85 -10.51 4.13
N GLY A 15 17.59 -9.45 3.37
CA GLY A 15 17.68 -9.45 1.91
C GLY A 15 16.41 -9.92 1.20
N MET A 16 15.47 -10.57 1.91
CA MET A 16 14.17 -10.95 1.34
C MET A 16 13.27 -9.73 1.14
N ASP A 17 12.39 -9.80 0.15
CA ASP A 17 11.29 -8.84 0.04
C ASP A 17 10.37 -8.91 1.27
N SER A 18 9.60 -7.85 1.52
CA SER A 18 8.76 -7.73 2.70
C SER A 18 7.72 -8.85 2.80
N TYR A 19 7.21 -9.36 1.68
CA TYR A 19 6.17 -10.38 1.66
C TYR A 19 6.76 -11.76 1.94
N GLN A 20 7.88 -12.08 1.29
CA GLN A 20 8.66 -13.29 1.53
C GLN A 20 9.12 -13.37 2.99
N ALA A 21 9.60 -12.25 3.55
CA ALA A 21 10.01 -12.19 4.95
C ALA A 21 8.83 -12.48 5.90
N VAL A 22 7.65 -11.91 5.66
CA VAL A 22 6.45 -12.22 6.48
C VAL A 22 6.11 -13.71 6.43
N ASP A 23 6.16 -14.32 5.24
CA ASP A 23 5.80 -15.73 5.06
C ASP A 23 6.81 -16.66 5.74
N GLU A 24 8.11 -16.41 5.59
CA GLU A 24 9.15 -17.22 6.26
C GLU A 24 9.14 -17.02 7.78
N ILE A 25 8.94 -15.79 8.27
CA ILE A 25 8.82 -15.51 9.71
C ILE A 25 7.63 -16.27 10.32
N ARG A 26 6.46 -16.25 9.68
CA ARG A 26 5.28 -16.98 10.18
C ARG A 26 5.50 -18.49 10.18
N LYS A 27 6.19 -19.01 9.16
CA LYS A 27 6.58 -20.42 9.06
C LYS A 27 7.58 -20.82 10.16
N GLU A 28 8.62 -20.02 10.41
CA GLU A 28 9.61 -20.25 11.46
C GLU A 28 8.98 -20.23 12.86
N ILE A 29 7.98 -19.37 13.07
CA ILE A 29 7.22 -19.28 14.32
C ILE A 29 6.17 -20.38 14.44
N GLY A 30 5.73 -20.97 13.33
CA GLY A 30 4.67 -21.98 13.29
C GLY A 30 3.27 -21.42 13.59
N ASP A 31 3.06 -20.11 13.40
CA ASP A 31 1.74 -19.48 13.58
C ASP A 31 1.40 -18.55 12.40
N PRO A 32 0.49 -18.95 11.50
CA PRO A 32 0.09 -18.12 10.37
C PRO A 32 -0.70 -16.87 10.78
N ARG A 33 -1.15 -16.78 12.04
CA ARG A 33 -1.91 -15.63 12.57
C ARG A 33 -1.04 -14.60 13.28
N ALA A 34 0.27 -14.86 13.44
CA ALA A 34 1.17 -13.87 13.98
C ALA A 34 1.20 -12.62 13.09
N SER A 35 1.06 -11.45 13.70
CA SER A 35 1.15 -10.18 12.98
C SER A 35 2.61 -9.76 12.88
N VAL A 36 3.03 -9.38 11.68
CA VAL A 36 4.42 -9.09 11.36
C VAL A 36 4.51 -7.68 10.78
N ALA A 37 5.21 -6.79 11.47
CA ALA A 37 5.67 -5.51 10.94
C ALA A 37 7.13 -5.67 10.50
N THR A 38 7.41 -5.54 9.20
CA THR A 38 8.73 -5.81 8.61
C THR A 38 9.16 -4.68 7.68
N ILE A 39 10.46 -4.57 7.43
CA ILE A 39 11.00 -3.82 6.29
C ILE A 39 11.28 -4.75 5.12
N GLY A 40 11.20 -4.22 3.90
CA GLY A 40 11.78 -4.85 2.71
C GLY A 40 13.21 -4.37 2.48
N GLN A 41 13.75 -4.70 1.30
CA GLN A 41 15.11 -4.35 0.91
C GLN A 41 15.39 -2.83 0.89
N ALA A 42 14.37 -1.99 0.68
CA ALA A 42 14.53 -0.54 0.72
C ALA A 42 14.91 -0.06 2.14
N GLY A 43 14.31 -0.65 3.18
CA GLY A 43 14.66 -0.35 4.57
C GLY A 43 16.06 -0.82 4.92
N GLU A 44 16.43 -2.05 4.50
CA GLU A 44 17.77 -2.61 4.72
C GLU A 44 18.88 -1.77 4.06
N LYS A 45 18.59 -1.20 2.88
CA LYS A 45 19.49 -0.30 2.14
C LYS A 45 19.38 1.17 2.54
N LEU A 46 18.64 1.48 3.60
CA LEU A 46 18.47 2.84 4.14
C LEU A 46 17.92 3.86 3.12
N VAL A 47 17.12 3.40 2.17
CA VAL A 47 16.44 4.28 1.20
C VAL A 47 15.56 5.26 1.96
N LYS A 48 15.72 6.56 1.74
CA LYS A 48 15.09 7.62 2.57
C LYS A 48 13.56 7.59 2.56
N ILE A 49 12.98 6.95 1.56
CA ILE A 49 11.53 6.77 1.37
C ILE A 49 11.07 5.34 1.70
N ALA A 50 11.88 4.57 2.44
CA ALA A 50 11.50 3.22 2.86
C ALA A 50 10.40 3.25 3.94
N CYS A 51 9.48 2.31 3.83
CA CYS A 51 8.32 2.15 4.71
C CYS A 51 8.42 0.87 5.55
N ILE A 52 7.52 0.76 6.54
CA ILE A 52 7.31 -0.49 7.28
C ILE A 52 6.03 -1.14 6.76
N VAL A 53 6.12 -2.42 6.41
CA VAL A 53 5.03 -3.24 5.87
C VAL A 53 4.45 -4.10 6.99
N VAL A 54 3.13 -4.08 7.16
CA VAL A 54 2.40 -4.85 8.17
C VAL A 54 1.49 -5.84 7.46
N ASP A 55 1.73 -7.13 7.72
CA ASP A 55 0.91 -8.24 7.24
C ASP A 55 0.61 -8.23 5.73
N LYS A 56 1.57 -7.72 4.93
CA LYS A 56 1.53 -7.67 3.46
C LYS A 56 0.40 -6.83 2.85
N HIS A 57 -0.27 -5.97 3.63
CA HIS A 57 -1.39 -5.16 3.12
C HIS A 57 -1.49 -3.75 3.72
N SER A 58 -0.89 -3.53 4.89
CA SER A 58 -0.86 -2.22 5.55
C SER A 58 0.56 -1.66 5.57
N PHE A 59 0.69 -0.34 5.51
CA PHE A 59 1.98 0.32 5.35
C PHE A 59 2.07 1.56 6.24
N ALA A 60 3.10 1.64 7.08
CA ALA A 60 3.56 2.90 7.63
C ALA A 60 4.43 3.57 6.55
N GLY A 61 3.73 4.15 5.57
CA GLY A 61 4.26 4.44 4.23
C GLY A 61 5.35 5.50 4.19
N ARG A 62 5.16 6.65 4.85
CA ARG A 62 5.95 7.87 4.59
C ARG A 62 6.97 8.16 5.68
N CYS A 63 7.79 9.18 5.43
CA CYS A 63 8.77 9.73 6.38
C CYS A 63 9.98 8.82 6.71
N GLY A 64 10.22 7.77 5.90
CA GLY A 64 11.46 6.99 5.97
C GLY A 64 11.60 6.12 7.22
N LEU A 65 10.49 5.78 7.90
CA LEU A 65 10.53 4.94 9.10
C LEU A 65 11.13 3.54 8.84
N GLY A 66 10.98 3.02 7.61
CA GLY A 66 11.64 1.78 7.20
C GLY A 66 13.16 1.89 7.19
N ALA A 67 13.71 3.04 6.80
CA ALA A 67 15.16 3.28 6.85
C ALA A 67 15.67 3.41 8.29
N VAL A 68 14.88 4.03 9.17
CA VAL A 68 15.22 4.11 10.60
C VAL A 68 15.26 2.70 11.21
N MET A 69 14.26 1.86 10.90
CA MET A 69 14.22 0.48 11.36
C MET A 69 15.41 -0.34 10.80
N GLY A 70 15.73 -0.19 9.51
CA GLY A 70 16.89 -0.82 8.89
C GLY A 70 18.23 -0.37 9.48
N SER A 71 18.38 0.91 9.84
CA SER A 71 19.62 1.44 10.47
C SER A 71 19.94 0.81 11.82
N LYS A 72 18.94 0.18 12.45
CA LYS A 72 19.07 -0.55 13.71
C LYS A 72 19.28 -2.05 13.51
N ASN A 73 19.50 -2.51 12.27
CA ASN A 73 19.56 -3.92 11.87
C ASN A 73 18.31 -4.70 12.35
N LEU A 74 17.15 -4.05 12.42
CA LEU A 74 15.90 -4.66 12.85
C LEU A 74 15.06 -5.01 11.63
N LYS A 75 14.99 -6.29 11.26
CA LYS A 75 14.21 -6.75 10.09
C LYS A 75 12.71 -6.68 10.34
N ALA A 76 12.25 -7.15 11.50
CA ALA A 76 10.83 -7.25 11.80
C ALA A 76 10.55 -7.18 13.31
N VAL A 77 9.32 -6.79 13.63
CA VAL A 77 8.69 -6.98 14.94
C VAL A 77 7.51 -7.92 14.74
N VAL A 78 7.48 -8.99 15.52
CA VAL A 78 6.42 -10.00 15.42
C VAL A 78 5.64 -10.05 16.72
N VAL A 79 4.31 -9.95 16.61
CA VAL A 79 3.42 -9.90 17.76
C VAL A 79 2.41 -11.03 17.68
N LYS A 80 2.27 -11.72 18.80
CA LYS A 80 1.23 -12.70 19.09
C LYS A 80 0.74 -12.46 20.51
N GLY A 81 -0.57 -12.30 20.66
CA GLY A 81 -1.21 -12.06 21.95
C GLY A 81 -2.53 -12.82 22.06
N SER A 82 -2.76 -13.39 23.23
CA SER A 82 -3.98 -14.12 23.59
C SER A 82 -4.77 -13.44 24.71
N LYS A 83 -4.16 -12.46 25.37
CA LYS A 83 -4.77 -11.70 26.47
C LYS A 83 -5.99 -10.90 26.01
N LYS A 84 -6.94 -10.74 26.93
CA LYS A 84 -8.11 -9.87 26.74
C LYS A 84 -7.75 -8.44 27.17
N VAL A 85 -8.10 -7.49 26.33
CA VAL A 85 -8.01 -6.06 26.69
C VAL A 85 -9.09 -5.77 27.75
N PRO A 86 -8.74 -5.23 28.93
CA PRO A 86 -9.73 -4.87 29.95
C PRO A 86 -10.60 -3.72 29.45
N VAL A 87 -11.92 -3.87 29.62
CA VAL A 87 -12.93 -2.88 29.21
C VAL A 87 -13.79 -2.56 30.41
N SER A 88 -13.97 -1.27 30.71
CA SER A 88 -14.76 -0.81 31.87
C SER A 88 -16.22 -1.26 31.80
N ASN A 89 -16.86 -1.19 30.63
CA ASN A 89 -18.24 -1.61 30.42
C ASN A 89 -18.41 -2.40 29.12
N LEU A 90 -18.36 -3.74 29.24
CA LEU A 90 -18.41 -4.63 28.09
C LEU A 90 -19.77 -4.66 27.39
N SER A 91 -20.89 -4.54 28.13
CA SER A 91 -22.22 -4.56 27.53
C SER A 91 -22.46 -3.30 26.70
N GLN A 92 -22.07 -2.14 27.22
CA GLN A 92 -22.15 -0.88 26.50
C GLN A 92 -21.26 -0.87 25.25
N LEU A 93 -20.02 -1.37 25.35
CA LEU A 93 -19.14 -1.50 24.19
C LEU A 93 -19.75 -2.39 23.10
N LYS A 94 -20.34 -3.53 23.47
CA LYS A 94 -21.01 -4.42 22.51
C LYS A 94 -22.18 -3.73 21.80
N ASN A 95 -22.98 -2.95 22.53
CA ASN A 95 -24.09 -2.19 21.96
C ASN A 95 -23.60 -1.14 20.96
N TYR A 96 -22.57 -0.37 21.31
CA TYR A 96 -21.96 0.60 20.40
C TYR A 96 -21.34 -0.06 19.18
N ASN A 97 -20.59 -1.14 19.36
CA ASN A 97 -19.99 -1.86 18.24
C ASN A 97 -21.07 -2.36 17.28
N HIS A 98 -22.16 -2.97 17.77
CA HIS A 98 -23.25 -3.44 16.91
C HIS A 98 -23.92 -2.29 16.13
N LYS A 99 -24.21 -1.18 16.81
CA LYS A 99 -24.83 0.00 16.19
C LYS A 99 -23.93 0.60 15.10
N TYR A 100 -22.71 0.99 15.47
CA TYR A 100 -21.81 1.70 14.57
C TYR A 100 -21.26 0.81 13.45
N PHE A 101 -21.10 -0.49 13.69
CA PHE A 101 -20.72 -1.41 12.62
C PHE A 101 -21.71 -1.37 11.45
N LYS A 102 -23.02 -1.38 11.75
CA LYS A 102 -24.08 -1.30 10.73
C LYS A 102 -24.11 0.07 10.05
N GLU A 103 -24.03 1.15 10.82
CA GLU A 103 -24.05 2.52 10.28
C GLU A 103 -22.85 2.78 9.37
N ILE A 104 -21.63 2.41 9.80
CA ILE A 104 -20.40 2.57 9.01
C ILE A 104 -20.43 1.69 7.77
N ASN A 105 -20.88 0.43 7.88
CA ASN A 105 -20.98 -0.45 6.72
C ASN A 105 -21.93 0.13 5.67
N LYS A 106 -23.12 0.59 6.10
CA LYS A 106 -24.09 1.24 5.21
C LYS A 106 -23.49 2.47 4.53
N ALA A 107 -22.90 3.39 5.29
CA ALA A 107 -22.28 4.60 4.76
C ALA A 107 -21.12 4.28 3.79
N SER A 108 -20.35 3.23 4.05
CA SER A 108 -19.27 2.79 3.15
C SER A 108 -19.76 2.24 1.81
N ILE A 109 -20.97 1.67 1.78
CA ILE A 109 -21.61 1.23 0.53
C ILE A 109 -22.13 2.44 -0.24
N GLU A 110 -22.86 3.34 0.44
CA GLU A 110 -23.45 4.53 -0.17
C GLU A 110 -22.39 5.50 -0.73
N SER A 111 -21.20 5.53 -0.13
CA SER A 111 -20.06 6.33 -0.62
C SER A 111 -19.21 5.63 -1.68
N GLU A 112 -19.60 4.44 -2.14
CA GLU A 112 -18.85 3.60 -3.10
C GLU A 112 -17.44 3.16 -2.62
N LEU A 113 -17.00 3.56 -1.43
CA LEU A 113 -15.70 3.20 -0.86
C LEU A 113 -15.58 1.69 -0.60
N ARG A 114 -16.67 1.03 -0.17
CA ARG A 114 -16.67 -0.43 -0.01
C ARG A 114 -16.65 -1.16 -1.34
N PRO A 115 -17.52 -0.85 -2.32
CA PRO A 115 -17.46 -1.41 -3.67
C PRO A 115 -16.10 -1.26 -4.33
N HIS A 116 -15.55 -0.03 -4.34
CA HIS A 116 -14.46 0.33 -5.24
C HIS A 116 -13.13 0.67 -4.55
N GLY A 117 -13.12 0.89 -3.23
CA GLY A 117 -11.93 1.34 -2.51
C GLY A 117 -11.65 2.83 -2.71
N THR A 118 -10.44 3.28 -2.34
CA THR A 118 -10.02 4.67 -2.54
C THR A 118 -9.98 5.15 -4.01
N PRO A 119 -9.87 4.29 -5.06
CA PRO A 119 -9.95 4.74 -6.46
C PRO A 119 -11.22 5.50 -6.87
N VAL A 120 -12.27 5.54 -6.03
CA VAL A 120 -13.43 6.44 -6.22
C VAL A 120 -13.03 7.92 -6.22
N LEU A 121 -11.90 8.27 -5.60
CA LEU A 121 -11.42 9.65 -5.55
C LEU A 121 -10.81 10.14 -6.85
N CYS A 122 -10.32 9.27 -7.76
CA CYS A 122 -9.55 9.72 -8.93
C CYS A 122 -10.30 10.77 -9.78
N ILE A 123 -11.54 10.46 -10.18
CA ILE A 123 -12.36 11.36 -11.02
C ILE A 123 -12.76 12.62 -10.24
N THR A 124 -13.04 12.49 -8.94
CA THR A 124 -13.45 13.61 -8.09
C THR A 124 -12.29 14.59 -7.86
N ALA A 125 -11.11 14.08 -7.52
CA ALA A 125 -9.91 14.88 -7.30
C ALA A 125 -9.45 15.56 -8.58
N GLU A 126 -9.51 14.86 -9.73
CA GLU A 126 -9.21 15.46 -11.03
C GLU A 126 -10.20 16.59 -11.37
N GLY A 127 -11.50 16.39 -11.12
CA GLY A 127 -12.51 17.43 -11.34
C GLY A 127 -12.34 18.68 -10.46
N PHE A 128 -11.62 18.57 -9.34
CA PHE A 128 -11.24 19.71 -8.50
C PHE A 128 -9.87 20.32 -8.86
N GLY A 129 -9.12 19.73 -9.80
CA GLY A 129 -7.74 20.12 -10.11
C GLY A 129 -6.73 19.72 -9.02
N ASP A 130 -7.05 18.72 -8.20
CA ASP A 130 -6.21 18.26 -7.07
C ASP A 130 -5.51 16.92 -7.37
N MET A 131 -5.68 16.37 -8.58
CA MET A 131 -4.98 15.16 -9.00
C MET A 131 -3.61 15.52 -9.60
N PRO A 132 -2.50 14.90 -9.17
CA PRO A 132 -1.19 15.20 -9.72
C PRO A 132 -1.11 14.73 -11.17
N ILE A 133 -0.81 15.65 -12.10
CA ILE A 133 -0.64 15.36 -13.52
C ILE A 133 0.70 15.92 -13.98
N LYS A 134 1.51 15.06 -14.62
CA LYS A 134 2.83 15.40 -15.16
C LYS A 134 3.69 16.23 -14.17
N TYR A 135 3.96 15.65 -13.00
CA TYR A 135 4.73 16.32 -11.94
C TYR A 135 4.21 17.73 -11.61
N TRP A 136 2.89 17.87 -11.53
CA TRP A 136 2.17 19.11 -11.20
C TRP A 136 2.33 20.24 -12.22
N THR A 137 2.75 19.96 -13.46
CA THR A 137 2.86 20.99 -14.50
C THR A 137 1.61 21.13 -15.36
N GLU A 138 0.61 20.25 -15.19
CA GLU A 138 -0.63 20.24 -15.96
C GLU A 138 -1.84 20.28 -15.01
N ASP A 139 -2.93 20.90 -15.45
CA ASP A 139 -4.08 21.20 -14.59
C ASP A 139 -5.12 20.06 -14.58
N THR A 140 -5.42 19.45 -15.73
CA THR A 140 -6.51 18.47 -15.88
C THR A 140 -6.15 17.36 -16.87
N TRP A 141 -6.65 16.14 -16.61
CA TRP A 141 -6.56 15.01 -17.54
C TRP A 141 -7.71 14.02 -17.27
N PRO A 142 -8.95 14.38 -17.64
CA PRO A 142 -10.13 13.60 -17.25
C PRO A 142 -10.10 12.16 -17.77
N GLU A 143 -9.56 11.96 -18.97
CA GLU A 143 -9.47 10.62 -19.57
C GLU A 143 -8.46 9.73 -18.85
N GLY A 144 -7.35 10.28 -18.36
CA GLY A 144 -6.39 9.54 -17.52
C GLY A 144 -7.02 9.12 -16.19
N ALA A 145 -7.69 10.06 -15.51
CA ALA A 145 -8.38 9.79 -14.25
C ALA A 145 -9.49 8.73 -14.39
N LYS A 146 -10.28 8.77 -15.46
CA LYS A 146 -11.31 7.75 -15.75
C LYS A 146 -10.71 6.36 -15.98
N LYS A 147 -9.57 6.26 -16.66
CA LYS A 147 -8.91 4.98 -16.93
C LYS A 147 -8.31 4.34 -15.68
N ILE A 148 -7.82 5.12 -14.73
CA ILE A 148 -7.19 4.55 -13.53
C ILE A 148 -8.10 4.55 -12.30
N GLY A 149 -9.19 5.32 -12.32
CA GLY A 149 -10.19 5.41 -11.26
C GLY A 149 -11.28 4.35 -11.34
N ALA A 150 -12.16 4.36 -10.33
CA ALA A 150 -13.38 3.56 -10.35
C ALA A 150 -14.41 4.13 -11.36
N PRO A 151 -15.22 3.28 -12.03
CA PRO A 151 -15.29 1.82 -11.87
C PRO A 151 -14.26 1.03 -12.70
N ASN A 152 -13.57 1.64 -13.68
CA ASN A 152 -12.67 0.94 -14.60
C ASN A 152 -11.56 0.15 -13.87
N TYR A 153 -10.95 0.74 -12.85
CA TYR A 153 -10.02 0.07 -11.94
C TYR A 153 -10.56 -1.27 -11.44
N THR A 154 -11.81 -1.29 -10.98
CA THR A 154 -12.41 -2.46 -10.34
C THR A 154 -12.63 -3.58 -11.34
N GLU A 155 -13.10 -3.23 -12.53
CA GLU A 155 -13.36 -4.17 -13.62
C GLU A 155 -12.06 -4.76 -14.18
N VAL A 156 -11.11 -3.89 -14.55
CA VAL A 156 -9.86 -4.28 -15.22
C VAL A 156 -8.97 -5.12 -14.30
N LEU A 157 -8.96 -4.83 -13.00
CA LEU A 157 -8.14 -5.52 -12.01
C LEU A 157 -8.88 -6.64 -11.26
N SER A 158 -10.15 -6.89 -11.58
CA SER A 158 -11.00 -7.82 -10.84
C SER A 158 -10.98 -7.55 -9.32
N ALA A 159 -10.99 -6.28 -8.94
CA ALA A 159 -10.71 -5.84 -7.58
C ALA A 159 -11.83 -6.25 -6.61
N LYS A 160 -11.46 -6.83 -5.47
CA LYS A 160 -12.40 -7.28 -4.44
C LYS A 160 -12.11 -6.63 -3.08
N PRO A 161 -13.14 -6.33 -2.27
CA PRO A 161 -12.93 -5.79 -0.94
C PRO A 161 -12.08 -6.67 -0.05
N TYR A 162 -11.18 -6.02 0.68
CA TYR A 162 -10.34 -6.60 1.69
C TYR A 162 -10.37 -5.72 2.95
N SER A 163 -10.73 -6.31 4.08
CA SER A 163 -10.86 -5.58 5.35
C SER A 163 -9.64 -5.78 6.23
N CYS A 164 -9.20 -4.68 6.85
CA CYS A 164 -8.40 -4.75 8.06
C CYS A 164 -9.18 -5.49 9.16
N LEU A 165 -8.46 -5.93 10.19
CA LEU A 165 -9.06 -6.65 11.32
C LEU A 165 -10.21 -5.84 11.95
N TYR A 166 -11.38 -6.48 12.06
CA TYR A 166 -12.63 -5.91 12.60
C TYR A 166 -13.27 -4.74 11.81
N CYS A 167 -12.70 -4.33 10.67
CA CYS A 167 -13.21 -3.18 9.91
C CYS A 167 -14.45 -3.53 9.06
N PRO A 168 -15.59 -2.81 9.22
CA PRO A 168 -16.79 -3.02 8.39
C PRO A 168 -16.72 -2.44 6.98
N ILE A 169 -15.73 -1.59 6.68
CA ILE A 169 -15.61 -0.86 5.41
C ILE A 169 -15.03 -1.79 4.35
N GLY A 170 -13.79 -2.24 4.57
CA GLY A 170 -13.04 -3.05 3.62
C GLY A 170 -12.48 -2.26 2.45
N CYS A 171 -11.87 -1.10 2.67
CA CYS A 171 -11.39 -0.22 1.59
C CYS A 171 -10.27 -0.85 0.75
N HIS A 172 -9.36 -1.62 1.34
CA HIS A 172 -8.27 -2.27 0.60
C HIS A 172 -8.81 -3.19 -0.50
N ARG A 173 -8.02 -3.34 -1.55
CA ARG A 173 -8.38 -4.12 -2.74
C ARG A 173 -7.47 -5.32 -2.87
N ASN A 174 -8.06 -6.52 -2.93
CA ASN A 174 -7.38 -7.67 -3.52
C ASN A 174 -7.60 -7.61 -5.03
N ILE A 175 -6.51 -7.55 -5.80
CA ILE A 175 -6.56 -7.50 -7.27
C ILE A 175 -6.00 -8.78 -7.88
N GLU A 176 -6.47 -9.09 -9.09
CA GLU A 176 -5.99 -10.21 -9.88
C GLU A 176 -5.95 -9.82 -11.36
N ILE A 177 -4.73 -9.77 -11.90
CA ILE A 177 -4.48 -9.55 -13.33
C ILE A 177 -4.06 -10.91 -13.92
N ARG A 178 -4.87 -11.44 -14.83
CA ARG A 178 -4.61 -12.73 -15.48
C ARG A 178 -3.88 -12.59 -16.81
N SER A 179 -4.10 -11.48 -17.52
CA SER A 179 -3.53 -11.22 -18.83
C SER A 179 -3.36 -9.72 -19.11
N PRO A 180 -2.39 -9.34 -19.96
CA PRO A 180 -1.33 -10.17 -20.55
C PRO A 180 -0.32 -10.65 -19.50
N GLU A 181 0.48 -11.69 -19.82
CA GLU A 181 1.44 -12.32 -18.88
C GLU A 181 2.42 -11.30 -18.25
N LYS A 182 2.84 -10.28 -19.02
CA LYS A 182 3.72 -9.20 -18.53
C LYS A 182 3.18 -8.42 -17.32
N TYR A 183 1.87 -8.47 -17.09
CA TYR A 183 1.21 -7.78 -15.97
C TYR A 183 0.54 -8.75 -15.00
N LYS A 184 0.82 -10.05 -15.11
CA LYS A 184 0.19 -11.05 -14.25
C LYS A 184 0.56 -10.80 -12.81
N LEU A 185 -0.47 -10.61 -11.98
CA LEU A 185 -0.29 -10.20 -10.59
C LEU A 185 -1.49 -10.66 -9.77
N LYS A 186 -1.21 -11.09 -8.54
CA LYS A 186 -2.20 -11.17 -7.46
C LYS A 186 -1.64 -10.41 -6.28
N GLY A 187 -2.30 -9.35 -5.85
CA GLY A 187 -1.73 -8.39 -4.90
C GLY A 187 -2.76 -7.49 -4.24
N ILE A 188 -2.26 -6.49 -3.51
CA ILE A 188 -3.06 -5.51 -2.75
C ILE A 188 -2.94 -4.12 -3.38
N GLY A 189 -4.05 -3.37 -3.41
CA GLY A 189 -4.13 -2.03 -4.00
C GLY A 189 -4.11 -2.08 -5.53
N PRO A 190 -3.64 -1.04 -6.23
CA PRO A 190 -3.20 0.25 -5.70
C PRO A 190 -4.31 1.07 -5.02
N GLU A 191 -3.95 1.91 -4.06
CA GLU A 191 -4.82 2.96 -3.50
C GLU A 191 -4.75 4.25 -4.35
N TYR A 192 -5.67 5.21 -4.13
CA TYR A 192 -5.76 6.49 -4.86
C TYR A 192 -4.41 7.21 -4.99
N GLU A 193 -3.68 7.37 -3.90
CA GLU A 193 -2.43 8.12 -3.88
C GLU A 193 -1.37 7.45 -4.75
N THR A 194 -1.34 6.11 -4.77
CA THR A 194 -0.46 5.35 -5.66
C THR A 194 -0.88 5.49 -7.11
N LEU A 195 -2.19 5.47 -7.40
CA LEU A 195 -2.72 5.70 -8.75
C LEU A 195 -2.35 7.10 -9.27
N GLY A 196 -2.50 8.13 -8.43
CA GLY A 196 -2.07 9.49 -8.79
C GLY A 196 -0.57 9.58 -9.00
N MET A 197 0.24 9.13 -8.03
CA MET A 197 1.68 9.39 -8.03
C MET A 197 2.51 8.49 -8.97
N LEU A 198 2.08 7.24 -9.20
CA LEU A 198 2.71 6.33 -10.17
C LEU A 198 1.96 6.24 -11.50
N GLY A 199 0.81 6.93 -11.62
CA GLY A 199 -0.01 7.00 -12.82
C GLY A 199 0.00 8.39 -13.44
N THR A 200 -1.02 9.20 -13.15
CA THR A 200 -1.24 10.52 -13.79
C THR A 200 -0.08 11.49 -13.60
N ASN A 201 0.58 11.45 -12.44
CA ASN A 201 1.78 12.25 -12.17
C ASN A 201 2.92 11.97 -13.16
N LEU A 202 2.94 10.78 -13.77
CA LEU A 202 3.92 10.32 -14.75
C LEU A 202 3.35 10.21 -16.17
N LEU A 203 2.14 10.72 -16.41
CA LEU A 203 1.37 10.55 -17.64
C LEU A 203 1.12 9.07 -18.04
N ILE A 204 0.94 8.20 -17.05
CA ILE A 204 0.64 6.77 -17.25
C ILE A 204 -0.82 6.50 -16.88
N ASP A 205 -1.60 5.96 -17.81
CA ASP A 205 -3.02 5.61 -17.62
C ASP A 205 -3.32 4.10 -17.74
N ASP A 206 -2.28 3.27 -17.90
CA ASP A 206 -2.39 1.81 -17.86
C ASP A 206 -2.43 1.32 -16.40
N VAL A 207 -3.64 1.14 -15.88
CA VAL A 207 -3.88 0.70 -14.48
C VAL A 207 -3.20 -0.65 -14.14
N LYS A 208 -2.94 -1.51 -15.13
CA LYS A 208 -2.20 -2.77 -14.91
C LYS A 208 -0.71 -2.50 -14.68
N ALA A 209 -0.12 -1.60 -15.48
CA ALA A 209 1.28 -1.19 -15.29
C ALA A 209 1.48 -0.52 -13.92
N ILE A 210 0.56 0.37 -13.53
CA ILE A 210 0.58 1.03 -12.22
C ILE A 210 0.47 -0.01 -11.08
N SER A 211 -0.35 -1.05 -11.27
CA SER A 211 -0.48 -2.15 -10.30
C SER A 211 0.80 -2.94 -10.10
N ILE A 212 1.60 -3.15 -11.16
CA ILE A 212 2.92 -3.76 -11.05
C ILE A 212 3.89 -2.84 -10.29
N ALA A 213 3.91 -1.54 -10.59
CA ALA A 213 4.76 -0.59 -9.89
C ALA A 213 4.42 -0.51 -8.38
N ASN A 214 3.13 -0.57 -8.05
CA ASN A 214 2.64 -0.67 -6.67
C ASN A 214 3.13 -1.96 -5.97
N ASP A 215 2.99 -3.13 -6.60
CA ASP A 215 3.44 -4.39 -6.00
C ASP A 215 4.96 -4.40 -5.76
N LEU A 216 5.74 -3.84 -6.68
CA LEU A 216 7.17 -3.63 -6.50
C LEU A 216 7.48 -2.75 -5.29
N CYS A 217 6.80 -1.60 -5.14
CA CYS A 217 6.98 -0.73 -3.97
C CYS A 217 6.63 -1.46 -2.68
N ASN A 218 5.51 -2.19 -2.66
CA ASN A 218 5.06 -2.94 -1.49
C ASN A 218 6.07 -4.00 -1.06
N ARG A 219 6.57 -4.80 -2.01
CA ARG A 219 7.60 -5.83 -1.77
C ARG A 219 8.92 -5.25 -1.31
N LEU A 220 9.36 -4.17 -1.94
CA LEU A 220 10.59 -3.49 -1.54
C LEU A 220 10.47 -2.79 -0.18
N GLY A 221 9.24 -2.49 0.27
CA GLY A 221 8.98 -1.68 1.45
C GLY A 221 9.30 -0.21 1.18
N MET A 222 8.70 0.36 0.12
CA MET A 222 8.94 1.72 -0.35
C MET A 222 7.64 2.52 -0.45
N ASP A 223 7.70 3.81 -0.07
CA ASP A 223 6.60 4.76 -0.21
C ASP A 223 6.26 5.02 -1.69
N THR A 224 5.06 4.68 -2.12
CA THR A 224 4.61 4.89 -3.51
C THR A 224 4.47 6.37 -3.86
N ILE A 225 4.10 7.22 -2.91
CA ILE A 225 3.93 8.66 -3.14
C ILE A 225 5.30 9.28 -3.43
N SER A 226 6.26 9.08 -2.53
CA SER A 226 7.59 9.65 -2.71
C SER A 226 8.34 8.99 -3.86
N ALA A 227 8.14 7.70 -4.13
CA ALA A 227 8.68 7.05 -5.32
C ALA A 227 8.16 7.72 -6.60
N GLY A 228 6.84 7.93 -6.71
CA GLY A 228 6.24 8.63 -7.84
C GLY A 228 6.74 10.08 -7.99
N ALA A 229 6.89 10.80 -6.89
CA ALA A 229 7.46 12.15 -6.91
C ALA A 229 8.91 12.15 -7.40
N CYS A 230 9.76 11.24 -6.91
CA CYS A 230 11.15 11.12 -7.35
C CYS A 230 11.26 10.75 -8.84
N ILE A 231 10.41 9.85 -9.33
CA ILE A 231 10.37 9.48 -10.75
C ILE A 231 9.91 10.67 -11.59
N GLY A 232 8.85 11.37 -11.17
CA GLY A 232 8.34 12.56 -11.86
C GLY A 232 9.39 13.67 -11.97
N LEU A 233 10.10 13.94 -10.88
CA LEU A 233 11.23 14.88 -10.88
C LEU A 233 12.32 14.44 -11.86
N ALA A 234 12.69 13.16 -11.87
CA ALA A 234 13.69 12.65 -12.79
C ALA A 234 13.26 12.80 -14.26
N MET A 235 11.98 12.51 -14.57
CA MET A 235 11.43 12.73 -15.91
C MET A 235 11.48 14.20 -16.31
N GLU A 236 11.09 15.12 -15.42
CA GLU A 236 11.14 16.56 -15.71
C GLU A 236 12.58 17.05 -15.89
N CYS A 237 13.52 16.61 -15.05
CA CYS A 237 14.94 16.91 -15.22
C CYS A 237 15.48 16.40 -16.56
N TYR A 238 15.04 15.24 -17.02
CA TYR A 238 15.44 14.67 -18.30
C TYR A 238 14.87 15.49 -19.48
N GLU A 239 13.58 15.83 -19.44
CA GLU A 239 12.92 16.67 -20.45
C GLU A 239 13.58 18.06 -20.56
N LYS A 240 14.03 18.62 -19.44
CA LYS A 240 14.76 19.89 -19.37
C LYS A 240 16.26 19.79 -19.69
N GLY A 241 16.78 18.58 -19.95
CA GLY A 241 18.20 18.35 -20.24
C GLY A 241 19.15 18.54 -19.05
N ILE A 242 18.62 18.55 -17.83
CA ILE A 242 19.41 18.61 -16.58
C ILE A 242 20.12 17.28 -16.34
N ILE A 243 19.44 16.17 -16.64
CA ILE A 243 20.02 14.83 -16.69
C ILE A 243 19.90 14.28 -18.11
N THR A 244 20.77 13.33 -18.45
CA THR A 244 20.87 12.76 -19.79
C THR A 244 20.81 11.24 -19.73
N LYS A 245 20.77 10.58 -20.90
CA LYS A 245 20.82 9.11 -20.99
C LYS A 245 22.05 8.51 -20.29
N ARG A 246 23.14 9.27 -20.15
CA ARG A 246 24.34 8.87 -19.42
C ARG A 246 24.08 8.72 -17.92
N ASP A 247 23.19 9.54 -17.37
CA ASP A 247 22.87 9.56 -15.93
C ASP A 247 21.77 8.55 -15.56
N THR A 248 21.09 7.98 -16.56
CA THR A 248 19.97 7.04 -16.38
C THR A 248 20.34 5.58 -16.74
N ALA A 249 21.61 5.31 -17.05
CA ALA A 249 22.11 4.01 -17.50
C ALA A 249 22.71 3.17 -16.36
#